data_AF-A0A349GNI8-F1
#
_entry.id   AF-A0A349GNI8-F1
#
_cell.length_a   1.000
_cell.length_b   1.000
_cell.length_c   1.000
_cell.angle_alpha   90.00
_cell.angle_beta   90.00
_cell.angle_gamma   90.00
#
_symmetry.space_group_name_H-M   'P 1'
#
loop_
_entity.id
_entity.type
_entity.pdbx_description
1 polymer ?
#
loop_
_entity_poly.entity_id
_entity_poly.type
_entity_poly.pdbx_seq_one_letter_code
_entity_poly.pdbx_strand_id
1 'polypeptide(L)' 'KRGGKALIGRNLLDCHNQASRDKIAHVLEWFSENKENNKIYTYHKEKENQDVFMVAVRDENDNLMGYYEKFEDKNLFKAD' A
#
# COMPACT_ATOMS: atom_id res chain seq x y z
N LYS A 1 3.59 -21.82 1.19
CA LYS A 1 3.38 -20.54 1.93
C LYS A 1 4.19 -20.59 3.22
N ARG A 2 4.97 -19.54 3.54
CA ARG A 2 5.52 -19.37 4.91
C ARG A 2 4.37 -18.85 5.79
N GLY A 3 4.11 -19.47 6.93
CA GLY A 3 3.09 -18.96 7.87
C GLY A 3 3.53 -17.62 8.46
N GLY A 4 2.57 -16.78 8.91
CA GLY A 4 2.85 -15.41 9.37
C GLY A 4 3.93 -15.32 10.46
N LYS A 5 3.94 -16.25 11.43
CA LYS A 5 4.96 -16.30 12.50
C LYS A 5 6.40 -16.46 11.97
N ALA A 6 6.57 -17.15 10.84
CA ALA A 6 7.88 -17.38 10.23
C ALA A 6 8.44 -16.15 9.50
N LEU A 7 7.65 -15.08 9.36
CA LEU A 7 8.04 -13.83 8.70
C LEU A 7 8.57 -12.79 9.69
N ILE A 8 8.36 -12.98 11.00
CA ILE A 8 8.86 -12.06 12.03
C ILE A 8 10.39 -11.99 11.96
N GLY A 9 10.94 -10.77 11.86
CA GLY A 9 12.39 -10.52 11.75
C GLY A 9 13.00 -10.85 10.39
N ARG A 10 12.19 -11.24 9.39
CA ARG A 10 12.65 -11.41 8.01
C ARG A 10 12.43 -10.14 7.21
N ASN A 11 13.28 -9.91 6.21
CA ASN A 11 13.09 -8.79 5.32
C ASN A 11 11.86 -9.04 4.42
N LEU A 12 10.95 -8.07 4.33
CA LEU A 12 9.78 -8.12 3.46
C LEU A 12 10.17 -8.39 1.99
N LEU A 13 11.29 -7.81 1.56
CA LEU A 13 11.79 -7.93 0.20
C LEU A 13 12.21 -9.36 -0.16
N ASP A 14 12.58 -10.19 0.83
CA ASP A 14 12.94 -11.60 0.62
C ASP A 14 11.72 -12.47 0.26
N CYS A 15 10.52 -11.93 0.39
CA CYS A 15 9.27 -12.60 0.01
C CYS A 15 8.77 -12.20 -1.38
N HIS A 16 9.48 -11.29 -2.07
CA HIS A 16 9.04 -10.67 -3.31
C HIS A 16 10.06 -10.90 -4.44
N ASN A 17 9.57 -11.02 -5.67
CA ASN A 17 10.45 -11.02 -6.84
C ASN A 17 11.03 -9.62 -7.10
N GLN A 18 12.01 -9.52 -7.99
CA GLN A 18 12.69 -8.25 -8.26
C GLN A 18 11.73 -7.13 -8.68
N ALA A 19 10.81 -7.40 -9.59
CA ALA A 19 9.84 -6.40 -10.05
C ALA A 19 8.95 -5.86 -8.92
N SER A 20 8.53 -6.73 -7.99
CA SER A 20 7.79 -6.31 -6.79
C SER A 20 8.67 -5.49 -5.85
N ARG A 21 9.95 -5.84 -5.68
CA ARG A 21 10.89 -5.06 -4.86
C ARG A 21 11.08 -3.65 -5.41
N ASP A 22 11.22 -3.52 -6.73
CA ASP A 22 11.41 -2.22 -7.39
C ASP A 22 10.18 -1.31 -7.20
N LYS A 23 8.98 -1.89 -7.32
CA LYS A 23 7.72 -1.17 -7.05
C LYS A 23 7.61 -0.71 -5.59
N ILE A 24 7.94 -1.58 -4.63
CA ILE A 24 7.94 -1.24 -3.20
C ILE A 24 8.88 -0.06 -2.95
N ALA A 25 10.09 -0.10 -3.53
CA ALA A 25 11.07 0.97 -3.40
C ALA A 25 10.57 2.30 -3.99
N HIS A 26 10.01 2.27 -5.21
CA HIS A 26 9.50 3.47 -5.87
C HIS A 26 8.35 4.12 -5.11
N VAL A 27 7.45 3.32 -4.53
CA VAL A 27 6.33 3.82 -3.72
C VAL A 27 6.84 4.50 -2.45
N LEU A 28 7.81 3.87 -1.76
CA LEU A 28 8.42 4.46 -0.57
C LEU A 28 9.18 5.74 -0.90
N GLU A 29 9.91 5.77 -2.02
CA GLU A 29 10.62 6.96 -2.50
C GLU A 29 9.64 8.11 -2.76
N TRP A 30 8.58 7.87 -3.55
CA TRP A 30 7.57 8.89 -3.85
C TRP A 30 6.89 9.46 -2.59
N PHE A 31 6.55 8.62 -1.61
CA PHE A 31 6.00 9.08 -0.33
C PHE A 31 7.03 9.83 0.55
N SER A 32 8.33 9.55 0.38
CA SER A 32 9.40 10.20 1.13
C SER A 32 9.73 11.59 0.57
N GLU A 33 9.50 11.84 -0.72
CA GLU A 33 9.79 13.11 -1.38
C GLU A 33 8.97 14.29 -0.82
N ASN A 34 7.72 14.06 -0.43
CA ASN A 34 6.84 15.11 0.08
C ASN A 34 5.78 14.52 1.03
N LYS A 35 5.52 15.18 2.15
CA LYS A 35 4.48 14.76 3.09
C LYS A 35 3.06 14.82 2.52
N GLU A 36 2.84 15.69 1.53
CA GLU A 36 1.56 15.80 0.80
C GLU A 36 1.35 14.61 -0.16
N ASN A 37 2.42 13.89 -0.53
CA ASN A 37 2.31 12.63 -1.24
C ASN A 37 1.82 11.58 -0.23
N ASN A 38 0.49 11.35 -0.21
CA ASN A 38 -0.13 10.50 0.80
C ASN A 38 -1.00 9.37 0.24
N LYS A 39 -1.33 9.40 -1.06
CA LYS A 39 -2.18 8.40 -1.71
C LYS A 39 -1.80 8.23 -3.19
N ILE A 40 -1.56 7.00 -3.62
CA ILE A 40 -1.32 6.61 -5.02
C ILE A 40 -2.51 5.76 -5.47
N TYR A 41 -3.14 6.11 -6.58
CA TYR A 41 -4.09 5.22 -7.26
C TYR A 41 -3.34 4.13 -8.02
N THR A 42 -3.76 2.87 -7.89
CA THR A 42 -3.11 1.74 -8.53
C THR A 42 -3.94 1.22 -9.71
N TYR A 43 -5.11 0.65 -9.42
CA TYR A 43 -6.02 0.11 -10.42
C TYR A 43 -7.44 -0.01 -9.87
N HIS A 44 -8.39 -0.17 -10.78
CA HIS A 44 -9.77 -0.52 -10.47
C HIS A 44 -9.96 -2.04 -10.58
N LYS A 45 -10.55 -2.63 -9.55
CA LYS A 45 -10.86 -4.05 -9.45
C LYS A 45 -12.31 -4.27 -9.88
N GLU A 46 -12.51 -4.42 -11.19
CA GLU A 46 -13.81 -4.49 -11.88
C GLU A 46 -14.81 -5.44 -11.22
N LYS A 47 -14.37 -6.66 -10.86
CA LYS A 47 -15.26 -7.71 -10.34
C LYS A 47 -15.90 -7.33 -9.00
N GLU A 48 -15.18 -6.60 -8.16
CA GLU A 48 -15.64 -6.17 -6.84
C GLU A 48 -16.07 -4.70 -6.83
N ASN A 49 -15.95 -3.99 -7.97
CA ASN A 49 -16.22 -2.56 -8.11
C ASN A 49 -15.45 -1.73 -7.06
N GLN A 50 -14.15 -1.99 -6.91
CA GLN A 50 -13.29 -1.36 -5.90
C GLN A 50 -12.12 -0.62 -6.55
N ASP A 51 -11.84 0.60 -6.10
CA ASP A 51 -10.56 1.24 -6.39
C ASP A 51 -9.53 0.82 -5.36
N VAL A 52 -8.33 0.45 -5.85
CA VAL A 52 -7.20 0.08 -5.00
C VAL A 52 -6.19 1.21 -4.99
N PHE A 53 -5.76 1.59 -3.80
CA PHE A 53 -4.79 2.64 -3.56
C PHE A 53 -3.64 2.12 -2.71
N MET A 54 -2.48 2.75 -2.81
CA MET A 54 -1.46 2.71 -1.77
C MET A 54 -1.55 4.00 -0.96
N VAL A 55 -1.53 3.89 0.36
CA VAL A 55 -1.68 5.03 1.29
C VAL A 55 -0.51 5.02 2.27
N ALA A 56 0.15 6.17 2.43
CA ALA A 56 1.26 6.28 3.36
C ALA A 56 0.81 6.13 4.81
N VAL A 57 1.66 5.49 5.62
CA VAL A 57 1.57 5.45 7.08
C VAL A 57 2.64 6.38 7.60
N ARG A 58 2.25 7.36 8.40
CA ARG A 58 3.15 8.34 9.00
C ARG A 58 3.05 8.32 10.52
N ASP A 59 4.13 8.71 11.19
CA ASP A 59 4.14 8.90 12.64
C ASP A 59 3.50 10.24 13.04
N GLU A 60 3.53 10.54 14.34
CA GLU A 60 3.01 11.79 14.92
C GLU A 60 3.74 13.06 14.46
N ASN A 61 4.90 12.93 13.81
CA ASN A 61 5.72 14.03 13.29
C ASN A 61 5.71 14.06 11.75
N ASP A 62 4.73 13.41 11.09
CA ASP A 62 4.60 13.26 9.63
C ASP A 62 5.72 12.46 8.94
N ASN A 63 6.59 11.76 9.68
CA ASN A 63 7.64 10.93 9.09
C ASN A 63 7.05 9.66 8.48
N LEU A 64 7.52 9.28 7.28
CA LEU A 64 7.07 8.06 6.62
C LEU A 64 7.52 6.81 7.39
N MET A 65 6.56 6.01 7.86
CA MET A 65 6.80 4.70 8.47
C MET A 65 6.63 3.53 7.48
N GLY A 66 5.84 3.74 6.43
CA GLY A 66 5.53 2.72 5.43
C GLY A 66 4.28 3.06 4.63
N TYR A 67 3.62 2.07 4.06
CA TYR A 67 2.33 2.24 3.38
C TYR A 67 1.49 0.97 3.49
N TYR A 68 0.20 1.09 3.18
CA TYR A 68 -0.73 -0.04 3.09
C TYR A 68 -1.59 0.07 1.83
N GLU A 69 -2.15 -1.06 1.39
CA GLU A 69 -3.15 -1.08 0.32
C GLU A 69 -4.54 -0.77 0.89
N LYS A 70 -5.21 0.23 0.32
CA LYS A 70 -6.58 0.62 0.67
C LYS A 70 -7.52 0.24 -0.47
N PHE A 71 -8.60 -0.46 -0.12
CA PHE A 71 -9.68 -0.82 -1.03
C PHE A 71 -10.87 0.09 -0.73
N GLU A 72 -11.31 0.87 -1.72
CA GLU A 72 -12.48 1.74 -1.60
C GLU A 72 -13.60 1.18 -2.49
N ASP A 73 -14.69 0.74 -1.87
CA ASP A 73 -15.89 0.27 -2.56
C ASP A 73 -16.59 1.45 -3.27
N LYS A 74 -16.88 1.28 -4.57
CA LYS A 74 -17.60 2.25 -5.38
C LYS A 74 -19.11 2.09 -5.31
N ASN A 75 -19.60 1.02 -4.71
CA ASN A 75 -20.98 0.90 -4.31
C ASN A 75 -21.17 1.84 -3.10
N LEU A 76 -21.29 3.14 -3.38
CA LEU A 76 -21.82 4.11 -2.44
C LEU A 76 -23.10 3.49 -1.86
N PHE A 77 -23.24 3.50 -0.53
CA PHE A 77 -24.49 3.13 0.12
C PHE A 77 -25.64 3.71 -0.69
N LYS A 78 -26.44 2.86 -1.33
CA LYS A 78 -27.72 3.31 -1.87
C LYS A 78 -28.48 3.77 -0.65
N ALA A 79 -28.63 5.08 -0.48
CA ALA A 79 -29.58 5.60 0.48
C ALA A 79 -30.94 5.06 0.04
N ASP A 80 -31.53 4.24 0.91
CA ASP A 80 -32.92 3.79 0.76
C ASP A 80 -33.88 5.00 0.78
#